data_AF-A0A841LDE5-F1
#
_entry.id   AF-A0A841LDE5-F1
#
_cell.length_a   1.000
_cell.length_b   1.000
_cell.length_c   1.000
_cell.angle_alpha   90.00
_cell.angle_beta   90.00
_cell.angle_gamma   90.00
#
_symmetry.space_group_name_H-M   'P 1'
#
loop_
_entity.id
_entity.type
_entity.pdbx_description
1 polymer ?
#
loop_
_entity_poly.entity_id
_entity_poly.type
_entity_poly.pdbx_seq_one_letter_code
_entity_poly.pdbx_strand_id
1 'polypeptide(L)'
;MKNTFLSIAAVGMLASTLVSCDSTKKTETTKDSSEISANGDTITKVTTKTTETVKTEVPTFSSEEVNKGLAEYSKLKDEYVAAVKSKNAAEIKAISDKYTAWANQATGWASKLKPDEIQKYSDYVLKLSEEWTEAAKDALK
;
A
#
# COMPACT_ATOMS: atom_id res chain seq x y z
N MET A 1 -8.41 19.57 35.99
CA MET A 1 -7.60 20.78 36.30
C MET A 1 -6.16 20.35 36.51
N LYS A 2 -5.19 21.09 35.95
CA LYS A 2 -3.74 20.85 35.77
C LYS A 2 -3.42 20.10 34.46
N ASN A 3 -3.03 20.70 33.32
CA ASN A 3 -2.11 21.79 32.91
C ASN A 3 -0.76 21.24 32.43
N THR A 4 -0.53 21.41 31.10
CA THR A 4 0.73 21.77 30.37
C THR A 4 1.92 20.82 30.54
N PHE A 5 2.70 20.45 29.50
CA PHE A 5 3.65 21.31 28.80
C PHE A 5 3.90 20.86 27.36
N LEU A 6 3.77 21.83 26.45
CA LEU A 6 4.15 21.82 25.05
C LEU A 6 5.57 22.41 24.98
N SER A 7 6.60 21.59 24.71
CA SER A 7 7.95 22.09 24.42
C SER A 7 8.24 21.90 22.93
N ILE A 8 8.05 22.99 22.21
CA ILE A 8 8.57 23.24 20.86
C ILE A 8 10.08 23.50 21.00
N ALA A 9 10.90 22.67 20.37
CA ALA A 9 12.30 22.99 20.09
C ALA A 9 12.47 23.00 18.57
N ALA A 10 12.40 24.20 18.00
CA ALA A 10 12.80 24.47 16.63
C ALA A 10 14.33 24.61 16.58
N VAL A 11 14.99 23.67 15.92
CA VAL A 11 16.36 23.76 15.38
C VAL A 11 16.36 22.79 14.19
N GLY A 12 16.78 23.09 12.98
CA GLY A 12 17.41 24.24 12.38
C GLY A 12 17.80 23.76 10.98
N MET A 13 17.38 24.51 9.97
CA MET A 13 18.06 24.76 8.70
C MET A 13 19.31 23.90 8.40
N LEU A 14 19.25 23.02 7.40
CA LEU A 14 20.34 22.83 6.45
C LEU A 14 19.79 22.52 5.05
N ALA A 15 20.09 23.44 4.14
CA ALA A 15 19.88 23.36 2.71
C ALA A 15 21.06 22.64 2.03
N SER A 16 20.80 22.16 0.82
CA SER A 16 21.77 21.75 -0.22
C SER A 16 22.46 20.42 0.06
N THR A 17 22.52 19.46 -0.86
CA THR A 17 23.03 19.63 -2.23
C THR A 17 22.45 18.59 -3.19
N LEU A 18 22.14 19.08 -4.40
CA LEU A 18 22.05 18.28 -5.61
C LEU A 18 23.45 17.72 -5.91
N VAL A 19 23.59 16.39 -5.98
CA VAL A 19 24.78 15.74 -6.55
C VAL A 19 24.34 14.86 -7.73
N SER A 20 24.64 15.40 -8.90
CA SER A 20 24.97 14.77 -10.18
C SER A 20 24.19 13.53 -10.63
N CYS A 21 23.24 13.80 -11.53
CA CYS A 21 23.15 13.03 -12.76
C CYS A 21 24.16 13.64 -13.75
N ASP A 22 25.24 12.94 -14.08
CA ASP A 22 25.91 13.07 -15.38
C ASP A 22 26.57 11.75 -15.79
N SER A 23 25.95 11.12 -16.79
CA SER A 23 26.54 10.59 -18.03
C SER A 23 27.97 10.02 -17.99
N THR A 24 28.15 8.73 -18.28
CA THR A 24 28.89 8.27 -19.49
C THR A 24 29.15 6.74 -19.55
N LYS A 25 28.57 6.13 -20.60
CA LYS A 25 29.08 5.07 -21.49
C LYS A 25 30.00 3.94 -20.97
N LYS A 26 29.51 2.70 -21.17
CA LYS A 26 30.08 1.65 -22.06
C LYS A 26 29.00 0.56 -22.25
N THR A 27 28.34 0.42 -23.40
CA THR A 27 28.79 -0.14 -24.70
C THR A 27 28.96 -1.67 -24.68
N GLU A 28 27.97 -2.32 -25.34
CA GLU A 28 27.98 -3.52 -26.17
C GLU A 28 28.42 -4.88 -25.60
N THR A 29 27.57 -5.91 -25.76
CA THR A 29 27.73 -6.92 -26.83
C THR A 29 26.50 -7.85 -26.95
N THR A 30 25.97 -7.89 -28.17
CA THR A 30 25.09 -8.81 -28.89
C THR A 30 25.15 -10.31 -28.56
N LYS A 31 23.99 -11.01 -28.63
CA LYS A 31 23.69 -12.20 -29.49
C LYS A 31 22.29 -12.76 -29.11
N ASP A 32 21.27 -12.48 -29.93
CA ASP A 32 20.69 -13.41 -30.93
C ASP A 32 20.01 -14.64 -30.29
N SER A 33 18.67 -14.70 -30.36
CA SER A 33 18.01 -15.64 -31.26
C SER A 33 16.49 -15.49 -31.13
N SER A 34 15.88 -15.27 -32.28
CA SER A 34 14.45 -15.35 -32.49
C SER A 34 14.12 -16.81 -32.80
N GLU A 35 13.35 -17.48 -31.94
CA GLU A 35 12.60 -18.67 -32.33
C GLU A 35 11.16 -18.55 -31.82
N ILE A 36 10.30 -18.20 -32.76
CA ILE A 36 8.88 -18.55 -32.76
C ILE A 36 8.81 -20.04 -33.07
N SER A 37 8.25 -20.83 -32.17
CA SER A 37 7.70 -22.14 -32.50
C SER A 37 6.32 -22.27 -31.90
N ALA A 38 5.35 -22.40 -32.80
CA ALA A 38 3.96 -22.73 -32.52
C ALA A 38 3.77 -24.25 -32.57
N ASN A 39 2.60 -24.69 -32.08
CA ASN A 39 2.05 -26.05 -31.98
C ASN A 39 2.39 -26.74 -30.64
N GLY A 40 1.46 -27.22 -29.83
CA GLY A 40 0.01 -27.30 -29.95
C GLY A 40 -0.54 -28.00 -28.71
N ASP A 41 -1.70 -27.51 -28.27
CA ASP A 41 -2.81 -28.27 -27.68
C ASP A 41 -2.56 -29.19 -26.47
N THR A 42 -2.68 -28.63 -25.27
CA THR A 42 -3.49 -29.24 -24.18
C THR A 42 -4.13 -28.12 -23.38
N ILE A 43 -5.36 -27.76 -23.73
CA ILE A 43 -6.21 -26.86 -22.94
C ILE A 43 -6.63 -27.58 -21.66
N THR A 44 -5.78 -27.53 -20.63
CA THR A 44 -6.24 -27.72 -19.25
C THR A 44 -6.85 -26.40 -18.82
N LYS A 45 -8.18 -26.33 -18.94
CA LYS A 45 -9.04 -25.28 -18.38
C LYS A 45 -8.85 -25.23 -16.86
N VAL A 46 -7.82 -24.54 -16.40
CA VAL A 46 -7.81 -23.99 -15.05
C VAL A 46 -8.91 -22.94 -15.07
N THR A 47 -10.07 -23.33 -14.53
CA THR A 47 -11.15 -22.41 -14.22
C THR A 47 -10.65 -21.55 -13.06
N THR A 48 -9.84 -20.54 -13.40
CA THR A 48 -9.65 -19.39 -12.53
C THR A 48 -11.02 -18.74 -12.50
N LYS A 49 -11.76 -19.01 -11.42
CA LYS A 49 -12.97 -18.30 -11.07
C LYS A 49 -12.56 -16.83 -10.99
N THR A 50 -12.77 -16.10 -12.09
CA THR A 50 -12.83 -14.66 -12.11
C THR A 50 -13.98 -14.32 -11.19
N THR A 51 -13.65 -14.14 -9.91
CA THR A 51 -14.46 -13.34 -9.03
C THR A 51 -14.47 -11.98 -9.70
N GLU A 52 -15.60 -11.65 -10.33
CA GLU A 52 -15.98 -10.27 -10.62
C GLU A 52 -16.07 -9.55 -9.27
N THR A 53 -14.91 -9.25 -8.69
CA THR A 53 -14.81 -8.36 -7.55
C THR A 53 -15.00 -6.99 -8.14
N VAL A 54 -16.16 -6.41 -7.83
CA VAL A 54 -16.50 -5.00 -7.93
C VAL A 54 -15.25 -4.14 -8.09
N LYS A 55 -15.21 -3.42 -9.22
CA LYS A 55 -14.14 -2.54 -9.69
C LYS A 55 -13.97 -1.37 -8.71
N THR A 56 -13.46 -1.64 -7.52
CA THR A 56 -12.90 -0.65 -6.62
C THR A 56 -11.49 -0.39 -7.11
N GLU A 57 -11.04 0.86 -7.09
CA GLU A 57 -9.76 1.36 -7.64
C GLU A 57 -8.51 0.83 -6.91
N VAL A 58 -8.54 -0.41 -6.40
CA VAL A 58 -7.44 -1.04 -5.68
C VAL A 58 -6.40 -1.48 -6.71
N PRO A 59 -5.19 -0.87 -6.68
CA PRO A 59 -4.12 -1.31 -7.54
C PRO A 59 -3.68 -2.73 -7.17
N THR A 60 -3.49 -3.57 -8.19
CA THR A 60 -2.83 -4.86 -8.04
C THR A 60 -1.32 -4.67 -8.18
N PHE A 61 -0.58 -5.35 -7.31
CA PHE A 61 0.88 -5.38 -7.25
C PHE A 61 1.41 -6.78 -7.55
N SER A 62 2.69 -6.88 -7.89
CA SER A 62 3.36 -8.16 -8.12
C SER A 62 3.46 -9.04 -6.86
N SER A 63 3.46 -8.44 -5.66
CA SER A 63 3.47 -9.17 -4.39
C SER A 63 2.07 -9.53 -3.91
N GLU A 64 1.80 -10.83 -3.77
CA GLU A 64 0.54 -11.34 -3.21
C GLU A 64 0.32 -10.88 -1.77
N GLU A 65 1.39 -10.77 -0.99
CA GLU A 65 1.32 -10.29 0.39
C GLU A 65 0.83 -8.84 0.46
N VAL A 66 1.33 -7.99 -0.44
CA VAL A 66 0.87 -6.60 -0.54
C VAL A 66 -0.60 -6.55 -0.92
N ASN A 67 -1.02 -7.32 -1.94
CA ASN A 67 -2.43 -7.37 -2.34
C ASN A 67 -3.35 -7.85 -1.21
N LYS A 68 -2.96 -8.88 -0.47
CA LYS A 68 -3.71 -9.40 0.69
C LYS A 68 -3.81 -8.35 1.78
N GLY A 69 -2.69 -7.71 2.13
CA GLY A 69 -2.67 -6.67 3.13
C GLY A 69 -3.53 -5.46 2.77
N LEU A 70 -3.51 -5.02 1.52
CA LEU A 70 -4.39 -3.94 1.07
C LEU A 70 -5.88 -4.32 1.13
N ALA A 71 -6.22 -5.59 0.86
CA ALA A 71 -7.58 -6.09 1.04
C ALA A 71 -8.00 -6.18 2.52
N GLU A 72 -7.07 -6.53 3.41
CA GLU A 72 -7.30 -6.51 4.87
C GLU A 72 -7.56 -5.07 5.36
N TYR A 73 -6.86 -4.08 4.82
CA TYR A 73 -7.09 -2.68 5.13
C TYR A 73 -8.54 -2.24 4.89
N SER A 74 -9.10 -2.58 3.71
CA SER A 74 -10.50 -2.24 3.41
C SER A 74 -11.47 -2.82 4.43
N LYS A 75 -11.25 -4.07 4.87
CA LYS A 75 -12.06 -4.70 5.92
C LYS A 75 -11.91 -3.98 7.26
N LEU A 76 -10.67 -3.65 7.65
CA LEU A 76 -10.40 -2.91 8.89
C LEU A 76 -11.09 -1.55 8.91
N LYS A 77 -11.12 -0.84 7.77
CA LYS A 77 -11.80 0.44 7.63
C LYS A 77 -13.30 0.29 7.86
N ASP A 78 -13.92 -0.70 7.23
CA ASP A 78 -15.37 -0.96 7.38
C ASP A 78 -15.73 -1.36 8.82
N GLU A 79 -14.92 -2.24 9.43
CA GLU A 79 -15.06 -2.59 10.86
C GLU A 79 -14.92 -1.36 11.75
N TYR A 80 -13.94 -0.49 11.48
CA TYR A 80 -13.70 0.73 12.24
C TYR A 80 -14.89 1.70 12.16
N VAL A 81 -15.41 1.93 10.96
CA VAL A 81 -16.60 2.79 10.75
C VAL A 81 -17.80 2.24 11.51
N ALA A 82 -18.04 0.92 11.46
CA ALA A 82 -19.13 0.28 12.18
C ALA A 82 -18.97 0.42 13.71
N ALA A 83 -17.76 0.23 14.23
CA ALA A 83 -17.46 0.34 15.65
C ALA A 83 -17.59 1.79 16.17
N VAL A 84 -17.13 2.78 15.39
CA VAL A 84 -17.28 4.22 15.71
C VAL A 84 -18.76 4.61 15.71
N LYS A 85 -19.54 4.22 14.70
CA LYS A 85 -21.00 4.45 14.64
C LYS A 85 -21.72 3.83 15.83
N SER A 86 -21.29 2.65 16.26
CA SER A 86 -21.84 1.94 17.41
C SER A 86 -21.31 2.44 18.75
N LYS A 87 -20.37 3.40 18.75
CA LYS A 87 -19.66 3.92 19.93
C LYS A 87 -19.04 2.83 20.81
N ASN A 88 -18.65 1.71 20.21
CA ASN A 88 -18.13 0.56 20.91
C ASN A 88 -16.62 0.73 21.14
N ALA A 89 -16.24 1.30 22.28
CA ALA A 89 -14.85 1.57 22.62
C ALA A 89 -13.96 0.32 22.64
N ALA A 90 -14.51 -0.85 23.00
CA ALA A 90 -13.77 -2.11 23.02
C ALA A 90 -13.44 -2.59 21.59
N GLU A 91 -14.41 -2.51 20.68
CA GLU A 91 -14.19 -2.82 19.25
C GLU A 91 -13.25 -1.82 18.60
N ILE A 92 -13.42 -0.51 18.86
CA ILE A 92 -12.52 0.52 18.35
C ILE A 92 -11.08 0.22 18.77
N LYS A 93 -10.85 -0.16 20.03
CA LYS A 93 -9.52 -0.54 20.50
C LYS A 93 -9.01 -1.79 19.79
N ALA A 94 -9.82 -2.84 19.69
CA ALA A 94 -9.43 -4.08 19.02
C ALA A 94 -9.05 -3.83 17.54
N ILE A 95 -9.80 -2.98 16.85
CA ILE A 95 -9.53 -2.60 15.46
C ILE A 95 -8.27 -1.74 15.37
N SER A 96 -8.02 -0.84 16.32
CA SER A 96 -6.75 -0.10 16.41
C SER A 96 -5.54 -1.02 16.59
N ASP A 97 -5.67 -2.09 17.40
CA ASP A 97 -4.62 -3.09 17.58
C ASP A 97 -4.37 -3.86 16.27
N LYS A 98 -5.44 -4.28 15.56
CA LYS A 98 -5.33 -4.91 14.23
C LYS A 98 -4.69 -3.99 13.19
N TYR A 99 -5.08 -2.71 13.18
CA TYR A 99 -4.50 -1.69 12.30
C TYR A 99 -2.99 -1.54 12.57
N THR A 100 -2.58 -1.54 13.83
CA THR A 100 -1.15 -1.47 14.20
C THR A 100 -0.39 -2.70 13.69
N ALA A 101 -0.97 -3.90 13.80
CA ALA A 101 -0.38 -5.11 13.25
C ALA A 101 -0.25 -5.06 11.72
N TRP A 102 -1.31 -4.61 11.03
CA TRP A 102 -1.29 -4.38 9.59
C TRP A 102 -0.20 -3.37 9.18
N ALA A 103 -0.10 -2.24 9.88
CA ALA A 103 0.90 -1.21 9.60
C ALA A 103 2.33 -1.75 9.76
N ASN A 104 2.57 -2.59 10.77
CA ASN A 104 3.85 -3.27 10.95
C ASN A 104 4.20 -4.19 9.76
N GLN A 105 3.22 -4.88 9.18
CA GLN A 105 3.43 -5.66 7.95
C GLN A 105 3.74 -4.74 6.76
N ALA A 106 3.01 -3.63 6.63
CA ALA A 106 3.15 -2.67 5.55
C ALA A 106 4.55 -2.01 5.49
N THR A 107 5.24 -1.86 6.63
CA THR A 107 6.63 -1.35 6.68
C THR A 107 7.62 -2.13 5.82
N GLY A 108 7.36 -3.43 5.58
CA GLY A 108 8.23 -4.31 4.81
C GLY A 108 7.77 -4.55 3.36
N TRP A 109 6.68 -3.92 2.92
CA TRP A 109 6.09 -4.21 1.62
C TRP A 109 6.80 -3.52 0.46
N ALA A 110 7.36 -2.33 0.68
CA ALA A 110 8.10 -1.61 -0.36
C ALA A 110 9.27 -2.43 -0.93
N SER A 111 9.95 -3.24 -0.11
CA SER A 111 11.05 -4.11 -0.57
C SER A 111 10.59 -5.36 -1.31
N LYS A 112 9.28 -5.67 -1.27
CA LYS A 112 8.66 -6.81 -1.98
C LYS A 112 8.05 -6.40 -3.31
N LEU A 113 8.11 -5.11 -3.65
CA LEU A 113 7.56 -4.54 -4.87
C LEU A 113 8.66 -4.32 -5.91
N LYS A 114 8.25 -4.30 -7.17
CA LYS A 114 9.16 -3.90 -8.25
C LYS A 114 9.41 -2.39 -8.20
N PRO A 115 10.55 -1.89 -8.72
CA PRO A 115 10.87 -0.46 -8.71
C PRO A 115 9.78 0.43 -9.34
N ASP A 116 9.14 -0.04 -10.41
CA ASP A 116 8.04 0.65 -11.10
C ASP A 116 6.72 0.66 -10.33
N GLU A 117 6.59 -0.18 -9.30
CA GLU A 117 5.41 -0.30 -8.46
C GLU A 117 5.51 0.51 -7.15
N ILE A 118 6.71 0.89 -6.72
CA ILE A 118 6.94 1.57 -5.42
C ILE A 118 6.16 2.87 -5.33
N GLN A 119 6.23 3.71 -6.36
CA GLN A 119 5.49 4.99 -6.40
C GLN A 119 3.99 4.75 -6.29
N LYS A 120 3.46 3.83 -7.11
CA LYS A 120 2.04 3.47 -7.13
C LYS A 120 1.55 2.92 -5.78
N TYR A 121 2.40 2.17 -5.08
CA TYR A 121 2.13 1.70 -3.73
C TYR A 121 2.11 2.84 -2.72
N SER A 122 3.11 3.73 -2.76
CA SER A 122 3.18 4.89 -1.87
C SER A 122 1.95 5.78 -2.02
N ASP A 123 1.57 6.11 -3.26
CA ASP A 123 0.40 6.93 -3.56
C ASP A 123 -0.89 6.26 -3.05
N TYR A 124 -1.01 4.95 -3.22
CA TYR A 124 -2.18 4.21 -2.78
C TYR A 124 -2.28 4.11 -1.25
N VAL A 125 -1.18 3.82 -0.55
CA VAL A 125 -1.17 3.78 0.92
C VAL A 125 -1.46 5.15 1.53
N LEU A 126 -1.00 6.23 0.89
CA LEU A 126 -1.36 7.59 1.28
C LEU A 126 -2.87 7.82 1.15
N LYS A 127 -3.46 7.49 -0.02
CA LYS A 127 -4.91 7.58 -0.24
C LYS A 127 -5.70 6.76 0.78
N LEU A 128 -5.26 5.55 1.09
CA LEU A 128 -5.87 4.71 2.13
C LEU A 128 -5.89 5.44 3.48
N SER A 129 -4.75 5.99 3.89
CA SER A 129 -4.61 6.72 5.16
C SER A 129 -5.54 7.94 5.25
N GLU A 130 -5.72 8.66 4.13
CA GLU A 130 -6.69 9.74 4.00
C GLU A 130 -8.12 9.22 4.14
N GLU A 131 -8.50 8.17 3.40
CA GLU A 131 -9.82 7.54 3.47
C GLU A 131 -10.17 7.08 4.89
N TRP A 132 -9.22 6.54 5.64
CA TRP A 132 -9.45 6.16 7.04
C TRP A 132 -9.70 7.36 7.93
N THR A 133 -8.91 8.42 7.75
CA THR A 133 -9.08 9.67 8.51
C THR A 133 -10.43 10.30 8.20
N GLU A 134 -10.85 10.29 6.93
CA GLU A 134 -12.17 10.76 6.52
C GLU A 134 -13.29 9.89 7.08
N ALA A 135 -13.17 8.57 6.99
CA ALA A 135 -14.12 7.61 7.54
C ALA A 135 -14.27 7.78 9.06
N ALA A 136 -13.18 8.05 9.77
CA ALA A 136 -13.20 8.37 11.19
C ALA A 136 -13.97 9.68 11.48
N LYS A 137 -13.71 10.73 10.71
CA LYS A 137 -14.39 12.02 10.86
C LYS A 137 -15.88 11.91 10.53
N ASP A 138 -16.23 11.18 9.48
CA ASP A 138 -17.60 10.99 9.03
C ASP A 138 -18.42 10.16 10.03
N ALA A 139 -17.83 9.09 10.58
CA ALA A 139 -18.49 8.26 11.59
C ALA A 139 -18.74 8.98 12.94
N LEU A 140 -18.10 10.13 13.16
CA LEU A 140 -18.28 10.97 14.36
C LEU A 140 -19.31 12.11 14.18
N LYS A 141 -19.80 12.34 12.96
CA LYS A 141 -20.87 13.33 12.68
C LYS A 141 -22.25 12.74 12.96
#